data_AF-A0A538BZZ4-F1
#
_entry.id   AF-A0A538BZZ4-F1
#
_cell.length_a   1.000
_cell.length_b   1.000
_cell.length_c   1.000
_cell.angle_alpha   90.00
_cell.angle_beta   90.00
_cell.angle_gamma   90.00
#
_symmetry.space_group_name_H-M   'P 1'
#
loop_
_entity.id
_entity.type
_entity.pdbx_description
1 polymer ?
#
loop_
_entity_poly.entity_id
_entity_poly.type
_entity_poly.pdbx_seq_one_letter_code
_entity_poly.pdbx_strand_id
1 'polypeptide(L)'
;MLVRGIAHTRETLDEWNDRPWPVLGQWLAGSLAISTLLLASVWIVAICSTPDATLFLLPGLHTPPSFEQVGHVLFRNGLVLALHAMACVAGFMAGSSLPLEAERYSGVWRWVHDKAGPLAIAFVSCATAFSLLTQSYALGMATSTLADHQGGIAPGLLLLGLLPHALPELVALFLPLAAWILASRRGQWHQLLAATFVTVMLAIPVLIASAFVEVYFTPGVLRALSGE
;
A
#
# COMPACT_ATOMS: atom_id res chain seq x y z
N MET A 1 -21.23 4.79 -20.05
CA MET A 1 -20.26 5.15 -18.99
C MET A 1 -18.94 4.41 -19.16
N LEU A 2 -18.94 3.06 -19.14
CA LEU A 2 -17.72 2.25 -19.27
C LEU A 2 -16.92 2.53 -20.56
N VAL A 3 -17.59 2.63 -21.71
CA VAL A 3 -16.95 2.83 -23.02
C VAL A 3 -16.19 4.17 -23.11
N ARG A 4 -16.73 5.26 -22.55
CA ARG A 4 -16.04 6.56 -22.49
C ARG A 4 -14.85 6.54 -21.51
N GLY A 5 -15.01 5.87 -20.36
CA GLY A 5 -13.92 5.72 -19.38
C GLY A 5 -12.74 4.90 -19.92
N ILE A 6 -13.01 3.86 -20.72
CA ILE A 6 -11.98 3.07 -21.40
C ILE A 6 -11.24 3.90 -22.45
N ALA A 7 -11.95 4.72 -23.24
CA ALA A 7 -11.32 5.59 -24.24
C ALA A 7 -10.36 6.60 -23.58
N HIS A 8 -10.80 7.32 -22.55
CA HIS A 8 -9.94 8.27 -21.80
C HIS A 8 -8.76 7.57 -21.11
N THR A 9 -8.97 6.35 -20.61
CA THR A 9 -7.90 5.54 -20.04
C THR A 9 -6.84 5.23 -21.08
N ARG A 10 -7.23 4.84 -22.30
CA ARG A 10 -6.27 4.57 -23.40
C ARG A 10 -5.49 5.81 -23.79
N GLU A 11 -6.16 6.94 -23.98
CA GLU A 11 -5.49 8.21 -24.31
C GLU A 11 -4.47 8.62 -23.22
N THR A 12 -4.85 8.47 -21.94
CA THR A 12 -3.94 8.74 -20.81
C THR A 12 -2.73 7.82 -20.81
N LEU A 13 -2.94 6.53 -21.11
CA LEU A 13 -1.86 5.55 -21.19
C LEU A 13 -0.92 5.83 -22.37
N ASP A 14 -1.45 6.24 -23.52
CA ASP A 14 -0.65 6.61 -24.69
C ASP A 14 0.24 7.83 -24.37
N GLU A 15 -0.33 8.86 -23.73
CA GLU A 15 0.43 10.04 -23.28
C GLU A 15 1.56 9.68 -22.31
N TRP A 16 1.27 8.82 -21.33
CA TRP A 16 2.28 8.37 -20.36
C TRP A 16 3.31 7.45 -20.97
N ASN A 17 2.96 6.66 -21.99
CA ASN A 17 3.92 5.80 -22.69
C ASN A 17 4.99 6.63 -23.42
N ASP A 18 4.63 7.81 -23.94
CA ASP A 18 5.58 8.73 -24.57
C ASP A 18 6.53 9.37 -23.54
N ARG A 19 6.05 9.62 -22.31
CA ARG A 19 6.84 10.23 -21.22
C ARG A 19 6.52 9.60 -19.85
N PRO A 20 7.02 8.39 -19.57
CA PRO A 20 6.59 7.65 -18.38
C PRO A 20 7.20 8.17 -17.08
N TRP A 21 8.45 8.64 -17.14
CA TRP A 21 9.24 8.96 -15.96
C TRP A 21 8.72 10.13 -15.10
N PRO A 22 8.22 11.25 -15.65
CA PRO A 22 7.66 12.33 -14.84
C PRO A 22 6.48 11.89 -13.97
N VAL A 23 5.67 10.96 -14.47
CA VAL A 23 4.48 10.44 -13.78
C VAL A 23 4.89 9.38 -12.78
N LEU A 24 5.60 8.34 -13.24
CA LEU A 24 6.05 7.24 -12.38
C LEU A 24 6.99 7.72 -11.28
N GLY A 25 7.90 8.66 -11.57
CA GLY A 25 8.83 9.20 -10.57
C GLY A 25 8.12 9.93 -9.43
N GLN A 26 7.03 10.64 -9.71
CA GLN A 26 6.23 11.30 -8.67
C GLN A 26 5.48 10.29 -7.81
N TRP A 27 4.94 9.23 -8.42
CA TRP A 27 4.29 8.15 -7.68
C TRP A 27 5.29 7.40 -6.82
N LEU A 28 6.43 6.99 -7.38
CA LEU A 28 7.50 6.31 -6.65
C LEU A 28 8.01 7.14 -5.47
N ALA A 29 8.23 8.45 -5.66
CA ALA A 29 8.63 9.34 -4.58
C ALA A 29 7.56 9.43 -3.48
N GLY A 30 6.28 9.52 -3.86
CA GLY A 30 5.16 9.52 -2.92
C GLY A 30 5.06 8.20 -2.14
N SER A 31 5.17 7.06 -2.82
CA SER A 31 5.10 5.73 -2.22
C SER A 31 6.29 5.47 -1.31
N LEU A 32 7.48 5.90 -1.69
CA LEU A 32 8.68 5.82 -0.85
C LEU A 32 8.53 6.67 0.40
N ALA A 33 7.99 7.89 0.29
CA ALA A 33 7.72 8.75 1.44
C ALA A 33 6.71 8.10 2.40
N ILE A 34 5.60 7.56 1.90
CA ILE A 34 4.60 6.86 2.72
C ILE A 34 5.20 5.62 3.38
N SER A 35 5.96 4.82 2.63
CA SER A 35 6.63 3.62 3.15
C SER A 35 7.61 3.96 4.27
N THR A 36 8.38 5.03 4.10
CA THR A 36 9.37 5.50 5.09
C THR A 36 8.66 6.00 6.36
N LEU A 37 7.57 6.75 6.21
CA LEU A 37 6.75 7.20 7.34
C LEU A 37 6.14 6.02 8.09
N LEU A 38 5.61 5.01 7.38
CA LEU A 38 5.06 3.81 7.99
C LEU A 38 6.15 3.05 8.77
N LEU A 39 7.31 2.81 8.16
CA LEU A 39 8.44 2.12 8.82
C LEU A 39 8.95 2.89 10.05
N ALA A 40 9.00 4.22 9.97
CA ALA A 40 9.33 5.06 11.11
C ALA A 40 8.27 4.95 12.22
N SER A 41 6.98 4.92 11.88
CA SER A 41 5.90 4.68 12.85
C SER A 41 5.99 3.30 13.49
N VAL A 42 6.26 2.25 12.70
CA VAL A 42 6.50 0.89 13.20
C VAL A 42 7.67 0.87 14.17
N TRP A 43 8.78 1.54 13.83
CA TRP A 43 9.95 1.64 14.70
C TRP A 43 9.63 2.35 16.02
N ILE A 44 8.93 3.48 15.97
CA ILE A 44 8.50 4.24 17.16
C ILE A 44 7.62 3.38 18.06
N VAL A 45 6.63 2.68 17.50
CA VAL A 45 5.80 1.76 18.28
C VAL A 45 6.66 0.65 18.88
N ALA A 46 7.56 0.03 18.11
CA ALA A 46 8.39 -1.07 18.58
C ALA A 46 9.26 -0.70 19.79
N ILE A 47 9.82 0.53 19.84
CA ILE A 47 10.63 0.99 20.98
C ILE A 47 9.79 1.49 22.17
N CYS A 48 8.53 1.84 21.95
CA CYS A 48 7.62 2.32 23.00
C CYS A 48 6.74 1.20 23.57
N SER A 49 6.64 0.06 22.88
CA SER A 49 5.81 -1.07 23.27
C SER A 49 6.58 -2.07 24.13
N THR A 50 5.89 -2.62 25.13
CA THR A 50 6.39 -3.76 25.91
C THR A 50 6.21 -5.05 25.09
N PRO A 51 7.27 -5.85 24.91
CA PRO A 51 7.17 -7.16 24.27
C PRO A 51 6.11 -8.03 24.95
N ASP A 52 5.26 -8.67 24.16
CA ASP A 52 4.35 -9.71 24.65
C ASP A 52 5.11 -11.04 24.75
N ALA A 53 4.88 -11.80 25.82
CA ALA A 53 5.48 -13.11 26.06
C ALA A 53 4.84 -14.25 25.24
N THR A 54 3.75 -13.98 24.51
CA THR A 54 3.16 -14.94 23.58
C THR A 54 4.04 -15.09 22.32
N LEU A 55 4.47 -16.32 22.03
CA LEU A 55 5.36 -16.64 20.92
C LEU A 55 4.77 -16.19 19.57
N PHE A 56 5.37 -15.18 18.97
CA PHE A 56 5.11 -14.80 17.59
C PHE A 56 5.99 -15.65 16.67
N LEU A 57 5.41 -16.64 15.99
CA LEU A 57 6.14 -17.51 15.07
C LEU A 57 6.35 -16.78 13.74
N LEU A 58 7.59 -16.40 13.42
CA LEU A 58 7.96 -16.02 12.06
C LEU A 58 8.11 -17.26 11.15
N PRO A 59 7.40 -17.31 10.00
CA PRO A 59 7.65 -18.26 8.93
C PRO A 59 9.12 -18.19 8.47
N GLY A 60 9.78 -19.32 8.21
CA GLY A 60 11.18 -19.38 7.79
C GLY A 60 12.22 -19.24 8.92
N LEU A 61 11.85 -18.61 10.04
CA LEU A 61 12.71 -18.51 11.22
C LEU A 61 12.55 -19.71 12.14
N HIS A 62 11.30 -20.12 12.43
CA HIS A 62 10.99 -21.26 13.31
C HIS A 62 10.43 -22.48 12.57
N THR A 63 10.16 -22.35 11.27
CA THR A 63 9.66 -23.42 10.39
C THR A 63 10.40 -23.36 9.06
N PRO A 64 10.62 -24.49 8.37
CA PRO A 64 11.32 -24.49 7.09
C PRO A 64 10.56 -23.64 6.05
N PRO A 65 11.28 -22.91 5.18
CA PRO A 65 10.65 -22.10 4.15
C PRO A 65 9.80 -22.96 3.21
N SER A 66 8.58 -22.53 2.91
CA SER A 66 7.68 -23.25 2.02
C SER A 66 6.93 -22.33 1.04
N PHE A 67 6.47 -22.90 -0.08
CA PHE A 67 5.63 -22.17 -1.03
C PHE A 67 4.27 -21.75 -0.44
N GLU A 68 3.77 -22.48 0.56
CA GLU A 68 2.55 -22.10 1.28
C GLU A 68 2.71 -20.77 2.01
N GLN A 69 3.88 -20.54 2.63
CA GLN A 69 4.20 -19.28 3.30
C GLN A 69 4.30 -18.12 2.30
N VAL A 70 4.90 -18.36 1.12
CA VAL A 70 4.90 -17.38 0.02
C VAL A 70 3.47 -17.04 -0.39
N GLY A 71 2.61 -18.05 -0.54
CA GLY A 71 1.19 -17.87 -0.85
C GLY A 71 0.45 -17.04 0.21
N HIS A 72 0.75 -17.26 1.49
CA HIS A 72 0.16 -16.49 2.59
C HIS A 72 0.57 -15.01 2.57
N VAL A 73 1.85 -14.73 2.34
CA VAL A 73 2.38 -13.35 2.17
C VAL A 73 1.70 -12.67 0.98
N LEU A 74 1.64 -13.35 -0.16
CA LEU A 74 0.99 -12.84 -1.36
C LEU A 74 -0.50 -12.58 -1.17
N PHE A 75 -1.20 -13.44 -0.42
CA PHE A 75 -2.61 -13.24 -0.12
C PHE A 75 -2.83 -11.98 0.73
N ARG A 76 -2.07 -11.81 1.82
CA ARG A 76 -2.15 -10.62 2.69
C ARG A 76 -1.87 -9.35 1.90
N ASN A 77 -0.79 -9.34 1.13
CA ASN A 77 -0.36 -8.17 0.37
C ASN A 77 -1.28 -7.89 -0.83
N GLY A 78 -1.80 -8.95 -1.46
CA GLY A 78 -2.79 -8.85 -2.53
C GLY A 78 -4.10 -8.23 -2.06
N LEU A 79 -4.56 -8.53 -0.84
CA LEU A 79 -5.73 -7.88 -0.25
C LEU A 79 -5.51 -6.38 -0.05
N VAL A 80 -4.34 -5.98 0.45
CA VAL A 80 -3.99 -4.56 0.62
C VAL A 80 -3.95 -3.85 -0.74
N LEU A 81 -3.30 -4.46 -1.74
CA LEU A 81 -3.25 -3.92 -3.10
C LEU A 81 -4.66 -3.79 -3.70
N ALA A 82 -5.53 -4.78 -3.50
CA ALA A 82 -6.91 -4.75 -3.98
C ALA A 82 -7.72 -3.63 -3.33
N LEU A 83 -7.56 -3.40 -2.02
CA LEU A 83 -8.21 -2.29 -1.31
C LEU A 83 -7.74 -0.93 -1.86
N HIS A 84 -6.45 -0.76 -2.12
CA HIS A 84 -5.94 0.46 -2.72
C HIS A 84 -6.40 0.67 -4.16
N ALA A 85 -6.47 -0.40 -4.96
CA ALA A 85 -7.05 -0.35 -6.30
C ALA A 85 -8.54 0.06 -6.24
N MET A 86 -9.31 -0.51 -5.31
CA MET A 86 -10.71 -0.15 -5.10
C MET A 86 -10.88 1.30 -4.63
N ALA A 87 -9.98 1.81 -3.79
CA ALA A 87 -9.98 3.23 -3.40
C ALA A 87 -9.76 4.15 -4.62
N CYS A 88 -8.89 3.76 -5.54
CA CYS A 88 -8.66 4.50 -6.79
C CYS A 88 -9.89 4.48 -7.70
N VAL A 89 -10.52 3.33 -7.87
CA VAL A 89 -11.78 3.18 -8.63
C VAL A 89 -12.91 3.99 -7.98
N ALA A 90 -13.04 3.94 -6.65
CA ALA A 90 -14.01 4.74 -5.92
C ALA A 90 -13.75 6.25 -6.11
N GLY A 91 -12.49 6.68 -6.08
CA GLY A 91 -12.08 8.05 -6.37
C GLY A 91 -12.45 8.49 -7.80
N PHE A 92 -12.24 7.62 -8.79
CA PHE A 92 -12.69 7.85 -10.16
C PHE A 92 -14.22 8.02 -10.21
N MET A 93 -14.97 7.10 -9.62
CA MET A 93 -16.44 7.17 -9.61
C MET A 93 -16.94 8.44 -8.92
N ALA A 94 -16.37 8.79 -7.77
CA ALA A 94 -16.74 9.96 -7.00
C ALA A 94 -16.37 11.28 -7.68
N GLY A 95 -15.20 11.33 -8.32
CA GLY A 95 -14.64 12.56 -8.89
C GLY A 95 -15.04 12.84 -10.34
N SER A 96 -15.36 11.83 -11.14
CA SER A 96 -15.75 12.02 -12.55
C SER A 96 -17.18 11.56 -12.86
N SER A 97 -17.62 10.43 -12.30
CA SER A 97 -18.90 9.82 -12.70
C SER A 97 -20.11 10.42 -11.99
N LEU A 98 -20.01 10.66 -10.67
CA LEU A 98 -21.10 11.24 -9.88
C LEU A 98 -21.49 12.68 -10.30
N PRO A 99 -20.54 13.60 -10.60
CA PRO A 99 -20.90 14.95 -11.05
C PRO A 99 -21.71 14.96 -12.36
N LEU A 100 -21.36 14.09 -13.31
CA LEU A 100 -22.08 13.96 -14.58
C LEU A 100 -23.51 13.42 -14.39
N GLU A 101 -23.72 12.54 -13.42
CA GLU A 101 -25.05 12.04 -13.11
C GLU A 101 -25.88 13.08 -12.33
N ALA A 102 -25.23 13.89 -11.48
CA ALA A 102 -25.87 14.98 -10.75
C ALA A 102 -26.54 16.02 -11.67
N GLU A 103 -25.99 16.25 -12.88
CA GLU A 103 -26.57 17.13 -13.89
C GLU A 103 -27.96 16.69 -14.37
N ARG A 104 -28.32 15.41 -14.19
CA ARG A 104 -29.65 14.88 -14.54
C ARG A 104 -30.70 15.13 -13.47
N TYR A 105 -30.29 15.50 -12.26
CA TYR A 105 -31.17 15.75 -11.12
C TYR A 105 -31.35 17.25 -10.87
N SER A 106 -32.45 17.62 -10.19
CA SER A 106 -32.75 19.00 -9.81
C SER A 106 -33.13 19.11 -8.33
N GLY A 107 -33.01 20.31 -7.76
CA GLY A 107 -33.37 20.58 -6.37
C GLY A 107 -32.52 19.83 -5.34
N VAL A 108 -33.17 19.24 -4.34
CA VAL A 108 -32.53 18.54 -3.22
C VAL A 108 -31.70 17.34 -3.69
N TRP A 109 -32.15 16.62 -4.71
CA TRP A 109 -31.44 15.45 -5.24
C TRP A 109 -30.12 15.81 -5.91
N ARG A 110 -30.07 16.96 -6.60
CA ARG A 110 -28.81 17.50 -7.14
C ARG A 110 -27.83 17.84 -6.01
N TRP A 111 -28.31 18.51 -4.96
CA TRP A 111 -27.49 18.86 -3.81
C TRP A 111 -26.89 17.64 -3.10
N VAL A 112 -27.67 16.55 -2.94
CA VAL A 112 -27.16 15.29 -2.37
C VAL A 112 -26.05 14.70 -3.23
N HIS A 113 -26.23 14.63 -4.55
CA HIS A 113 -25.21 14.10 -5.45
C HIS A 113 -23.94 14.96 -5.51
N ASP A 114 -24.07 16.29 -5.47
CA ASP A 114 -22.92 17.21 -5.42
C ASP A 114 -22.09 17.03 -4.14
N LYS A 115 -22.73 16.65 -3.02
CA LYS A 115 -22.04 16.40 -1.74
C LYS A 115 -21.53 14.96 -1.57
N ALA A 116 -22.09 14.00 -2.30
CA ALA A 116 -21.71 12.59 -2.20
C ALA A 116 -20.23 12.35 -2.58
N GLY A 117 -19.72 13.03 -3.61
CA GLY A 117 -18.32 12.91 -4.05
C GLY A 117 -17.30 13.29 -2.97
N PRO A 118 -17.34 14.54 -2.45
CA PRO A 118 -16.44 14.97 -1.38
C PRO A 118 -16.53 14.13 -0.10
N LEU A 119 -17.73 13.69 0.29
CA LEU A 119 -17.92 12.83 1.46
C LEU A 119 -17.30 11.43 1.24
N ALA A 120 -17.42 10.85 0.05
CA ALA A 120 -16.79 9.58 -0.29
C ALA A 120 -15.26 9.67 -0.22
N ILE A 121 -14.68 10.75 -0.75
CA ILE A 121 -13.23 11.01 -0.71
C ILE A 121 -12.76 11.15 0.75
N ALA A 122 -13.49 11.91 1.57
CA ALA A 122 -13.17 12.06 2.99
C ALA A 122 -13.22 10.72 3.72
N PHE A 123 -14.26 9.91 3.48
CA PHE A 123 -14.40 8.58 4.07
C PHE A 123 -13.24 7.66 3.70
N VAL A 124 -12.88 7.55 2.42
CA VAL A 124 -11.76 6.72 1.95
C VAL A 124 -10.43 7.19 2.56
N SER A 125 -10.25 8.52 2.69
CA SER A 125 -9.05 9.09 3.33
C SER A 125 -8.96 8.70 4.80
N CYS A 126 -10.05 8.82 5.55
CA CYS A 126 -10.12 8.41 6.96
C CYS A 126 -9.90 6.90 7.12
N ALA A 127 -10.53 6.07 6.29
CA ALA A 127 -10.36 4.63 6.31
C ALA A 127 -8.90 4.22 6.01
N THR A 128 -8.26 4.89 5.05
CA THR A 128 -6.83 4.68 4.73
C THR A 128 -5.94 5.07 5.91
N ALA A 129 -6.14 6.25 6.50
CA ALA A 129 -5.37 6.71 7.64
C ALA A 129 -5.53 5.76 8.85
N PHE A 130 -6.77 5.35 9.15
CA PHE A 130 -7.05 4.37 10.19
C PHE A 130 -6.33 3.03 9.94
N SER A 131 -6.39 2.51 8.70
CA SER A 131 -5.71 1.27 8.31
C SER A 131 -4.19 1.35 8.44
N LEU A 132 -3.57 2.49 8.08
CA LEU A 132 -2.13 2.69 8.23
C LEU A 132 -1.72 2.74 9.70
N LEU A 133 -2.52 3.41 10.54
CA LEU A 133 -2.28 3.48 11.97
C LEU A 133 -2.37 2.10 12.62
N THR A 134 -3.43 1.34 12.33
CA THR A 134 -3.58 -0.02 12.88
C THR A 134 -2.48 -0.96 12.41
N GLN A 135 -2.06 -0.89 11.14
CA GLN A 135 -0.92 -1.65 10.64
C GLN A 135 0.39 -1.27 11.34
N SER A 136 0.67 0.03 11.49
CA SER A 136 1.88 0.50 12.16
C SER A 136 1.95 0.01 13.61
N TYR A 137 0.80 0.02 14.29
CA TYR A 137 0.68 -0.48 15.66
C TYR A 137 0.91 -1.99 15.73
N ALA A 138 0.20 -2.78 14.91
CA ALA A 138 0.32 -4.23 14.92
C ALA A 138 1.73 -4.71 14.55
N LEU A 139 2.33 -4.14 13.50
CA LEU A 139 3.69 -4.45 13.07
C LEU A 139 4.73 -3.99 14.10
N GLY A 140 4.53 -2.84 14.75
CA GLY A 140 5.41 -2.35 15.81
C GLY A 140 5.41 -3.26 17.03
N MET A 141 4.23 -3.74 17.46
CA MET A 141 4.11 -4.75 18.52
C MET A 141 4.82 -6.05 18.15
N ALA A 142 4.58 -6.58 16.94
CA ALA A 142 5.25 -7.80 16.48
C ALA A 142 6.78 -7.65 16.40
N THR A 143 7.26 -6.48 15.97
CA THR A 143 8.69 -6.15 15.92
C THR A 143 9.31 -6.11 17.32
N SER A 144 8.61 -5.53 18.30
CA SER A 144 9.04 -5.48 19.70
C SER A 144 9.16 -6.90 20.30
N THR A 145 8.13 -7.73 20.12
CA THR A 145 8.15 -9.13 20.56
C THR A 145 9.26 -9.94 19.89
N LEU A 146 9.46 -9.79 18.59
CA LEU A 146 10.50 -10.52 17.87
C LEU A 146 11.92 -10.09 18.27
N ALA A 147 12.13 -8.79 18.50
CA ALA A 147 13.38 -8.23 18.99
C ALA A 147 13.80 -8.85 20.33
N ASP A 148 12.83 -9.01 21.25
CA ASP A 148 13.06 -9.62 22.56
C ASP A 148 13.37 -11.13 22.44
N HIS A 149 12.54 -11.87 21.69
CA HIS A 149 12.71 -13.32 21.51
C HIS A 149 14.01 -13.72 20.79
N GLN A 150 14.54 -12.87 19.92
CA GLN A 150 15.77 -13.14 19.14
C GLN A 150 17.06 -12.81 19.91
N GLY A 151 17.02 -12.83 21.25
CA GLY A 151 18.19 -12.56 22.10
C GLY A 151 18.46 -11.07 22.34
N GLY A 152 17.44 -10.21 22.25
CA GLY A 152 17.56 -8.78 22.55
C GLY A 152 18.13 -7.92 21.41
N ILE A 153 17.88 -8.32 20.16
CA ILE A 153 18.27 -7.51 19.00
C ILE A 153 17.54 -6.17 19.04
N ALA A 154 18.25 -5.06 18.82
CA ALA A 154 17.61 -3.76 18.74
C ALA A 154 16.53 -3.75 17.63
N PRO A 155 15.27 -3.30 17.88
CA PRO A 155 14.21 -3.25 16.88
C PRO A 155 14.61 -2.57 15.57
N GLY A 156 15.46 -1.54 15.64
CA GLY A 156 16.00 -0.86 14.46
C GLY A 156 16.87 -1.77 13.59
N LEU A 157 17.70 -2.64 14.19
CA LEU A 157 18.53 -3.59 13.44
C LEU A 157 17.66 -4.67 12.80
N LEU A 158 16.59 -5.09 13.47
CA LEU A 158 15.61 -6.01 12.91
C LEU A 158 14.93 -5.39 11.69
N LEU A 159 14.45 -4.15 11.79
CA LEU A 159 13.86 -3.44 10.65
C LEU A 159 14.84 -3.28 9.48
N LEU A 160 16.12 -3.00 9.77
CA LEU A 160 17.17 -2.96 8.74
C LEU A 160 17.32 -4.31 8.02
N GLY A 161 17.26 -5.42 8.76
CA GLY A 161 17.29 -6.78 8.19
C GLY A 161 16.07 -7.12 7.33
N LEU A 162 14.91 -6.49 7.59
CA LEU A 162 13.68 -6.66 6.81
C LEU A 162 13.63 -5.77 5.55
N LEU A 163 14.39 -4.67 5.50
CA LEU A 163 14.37 -3.73 4.36
C LEU A 163 14.48 -4.37 2.96
N PRO A 164 15.29 -5.42 2.73
CA PRO A 164 15.45 -6.01 1.39
C PRO A 164 14.15 -6.46 0.72
N HIS A 165 13.16 -6.94 1.48
CA HIS A 165 11.83 -7.26 0.93
C HIS A 165 10.78 -6.20 1.31
N ALA A 166 10.84 -5.67 2.54
CA ALA A 166 9.81 -4.81 3.10
C ALA A 166 9.73 -3.46 2.38
N LEU A 167 10.88 -2.86 2.03
CA LEU A 167 10.86 -1.55 1.35
C LEU A 167 10.31 -1.66 -0.08
N PRO A 168 10.77 -2.58 -0.95
CA PRO A 168 10.16 -2.78 -2.26
C PRO A 168 8.67 -3.14 -2.18
N GLU A 169 8.30 -3.97 -1.21
CA GLU A 169 6.91 -4.38 -0.98
C GLU A 169 6.01 -3.19 -0.63
N LEU A 170 6.39 -2.40 0.37
CA LEU A 170 5.61 -1.23 0.80
C LEU A 170 5.53 -0.17 -0.31
N VAL A 171 6.62 0.05 -1.05
CA VAL A 171 6.62 0.98 -2.20
C VAL A 171 5.64 0.51 -3.26
N ALA A 172 5.62 -0.79 -3.58
CA ALA A 172 4.68 -1.40 -4.51
C ALA A 172 3.22 -1.29 -4.02
N LEU A 173 2.96 -1.56 -2.74
CA LEU A 173 1.62 -1.46 -2.17
C LEU A 173 1.10 -0.02 -2.12
N PHE A 174 1.97 0.96 -1.90
CA PHE A 174 1.58 2.38 -1.82
C PHE A 174 1.66 3.14 -3.15
N LEU A 175 2.01 2.49 -4.26
CA LEU A 175 1.97 3.06 -5.61
C LEU A 175 0.56 3.59 -6.00
N PRO A 176 -0.52 2.80 -5.86
CA PRO A 176 -1.86 3.28 -6.15
C PRO A 176 -2.28 4.44 -5.22
N LEU A 177 -1.93 4.37 -3.93
CA LEU A 177 -2.26 5.43 -2.97
C LEU A 177 -1.55 6.74 -3.30
N ALA A 178 -0.27 6.70 -3.67
CA ALA A 178 0.47 7.89 -4.07
C ALA A 178 -0.12 8.50 -5.35
N ALA A 179 -0.46 7.67 -6.34
CA ALA A 179 -1.13 8.12 -7.55
C ALA A 179 -2.49 8.77 -7.23
N TRP A 180 -3.25 8.19 -6.31
CA TRP A 180 -4.53 8.72 -5.86
C TRP A 180 -4.41 10.09 -5.18
N ILE A 181 -3.50 10.24 -4.23
CA ILE A 181 -3.26 11.52 -3.53
C ILE A 181 -2.88 12.61 -4.53
N LEU A 182 -1.98 12.29 -5.46
CA LEU A 182 -1.50 13.26 -6.43
C LEU A 182 -2.58 13.69 -7.43
N ALA A 183 -3.33 12.73 -7.97
CA ALA A 183 -4.43 13.00 -8.88
C ALA A 183 -5.56 13.77 -8.17
N SER A 184 -5.88 13.41 -6.93
CA SER A 184 -6.84 14.11 -6.06
C SER A 184 -6.47 15.58 -5.89
N ARG A 185 -5.21 15.87 -5.54
CA ARG A 185 -4.70 17.24 -5.36
C ARG A 185 -4.72 18.07 -6.65
N ARG A 186 -4.62 17.44 -7.82
CA ARG A 186 -4.65 18.09 -9.13
C ARG A 186 -6.03 18.13 -9.77
N GLY A 187 -7.05 17.55 -9.14
CA GLY A 187 -8.39 17.39 -9.73
C GLY A 187 -8.42 16.46 -10.95
N GLN A 188 -7.40 15.61 -11.14
CA GLN A 188 -7.22 14.74 -12.31
C GLN A 188 -7.89 13.37 -12.11
N TRP A 189 -9.13 13.36 -11.60
CA TRP A 189 -9.85 12.14 -11.22
C TRP A 189 -10.04 11.13 -12.37
N HIS A 190 -10.14 11.63 -13.61
CA HIS A 190 -10.29 10.80 -14.81
C HIS A 190 -9.10 9.87 -15.07
N GLN A 191 -7.91 10.21 -14.58
CA GLN A 191 -6.68 9.43 -14.77
C GLN A 191 -6.56 8.27 -13.77
N LEU A 192 -7.39 8.24 -12.72
CA LEU A 192 -7.27 7.26 -11.64
C LEU A 192 -7.47 5.82 -12.12
N LEU A 193 -8.34 5.59 -13.10
CA LEU A 193 -8.54 4.24 -13.64
C LEU A 193 -7.28 3.75 -14.36
N ALA A 194 -6.68 4.58 -15.22
CA ALA A 194 -5.40 4.31 -15.86
C ALA A 194 -4.28 4.09 -14.85
N ALA A 195 -4.18 4.97 -13.85
CA ALA A 195 -3.22 4.84 -12.77
C ALA A 195 -3.39 3.53 -11.98
N THR A 196 -4.63 3.10 -11.72
CA THR A 196 -4.92 1.82 -11.07
C THR A 196 -4.34 0.65 -11.85
N PHE A 197 -4.58 0.59 -13.17
CA PHE A 197 -4.03 -0.46 -14.01
C PHE A 197 -2.50 -0.48 -13.96
N VAL A 198 -1.85 0.65 -14.20
CA VAL A 198 -0.39 0.74 -14.23
C VAL A 198 0.21 0.37 -12.88
N THR A 199 -0.30 0.93 -11.78
CA THR A 199 0.23 0.69 -10.44
C THR A 199 0.05 -0.76 -10.01
N VAL A 200 -1.09 -1.40 -10.28
CA VAL A 200 -1.31 -2.82 -9.99
C VAL A 200 -0.39 -3.71 -10.84
N MET A 201 -0.26 -3.43 -12.13
CA MET A 201 0.62 -4.21 -13.02
C MET A 201 2.08 -4.13 -12.60
N LEU A 202 2.54 -2.97 -12.11
CA LEU A 202 3.88 -2.80 -11.56
C LEU A 202 4.04 -3.44 -10.18
N ALA A 203 3.01 -3.39 -9.34
CA ALA A 203 3.08 -3.92 -7.98
C ALA A 203 3.16 -5.45 -7.95
N ILE A 204 2.39 -6.16 -8.78
CA ILE A 204 2.35 -7.64 -8.79
C ILE A 204 3.75 -8.29 -8.86
N PRO A 205 4.62 -8.00 -9.84
CA PRO A 205 5.93 -8.63 -9.92
C PRO A 205 6.83 -8.27 -8.73
N VAL A 206 6.72 -7.05 -8.20
CA VAL A 206 7.47 -6.63 -7.02
C VAL A 206 7.01 -7.39 -5.78
N LEU A 207 5.70 -7.56 -5.57
CA LEU A 207 5.16 -8.36 -4.47
C LEU A 207 5.58 -9.82 -4.55
N ILE A 208 5.60 -10.40 -5.75
CA ILE A 208 6.12 -11.76 -5.96
C ILE A 208 7.58 -11.83 -5.53
N ALA A 209 8.43 -10.95 -6.06
CA ALA A 209 9.85 -10.93 -5.71
C ALA A 209 10.07 -10.72 -4.21
N SER A 210 9.39 -9.75 -3.59
CA SER A 210 9.45 -9.48 -2.15
C SER A 210 9.03 -10.68 -1.31
N ALA A 211 7.96 -11.39 -1.68
CA ALA A 211 7.51 -12.56 -0.93
C ALA A 211 8.54 -13.71 -0.97
N PHE A 212 9.24 -13.89 -2.09
CA PHE A 212 10.35 -14.85 -2.16
C PHE A 212 11.53 -14.41 -1.30
N VAL A 213 11.87 -13.12 -1.30
CA VAL A 213 12.93 -12.58 -0.43
C VAL A 213 12.56 -12.75 1.05
N GLU A 214 11.33 -12.46 1.43
CA GLU A 214 10.81 -12.61 2.80
C GLU A 214 10.91 -14.07 3.28
N VAL A 215 10.50 -15.04 2.47
CA VAL A 215 10.44 -16.44 2.91
C VAL A 215 11.81 -17.13 2.84
N TYR A 216 12.62 -16.87 1.80
CA TYR A 216 13.84 -17.64 1.56
C TYR A 216 15.13 -16.92 1.98
N PHE A 217 15.17 -15.59 1.93
CA PHE A 217 16.40 -14.83 2.19
C PHE A 217 16.42 -14.16 3.56
N THR A 218 15.31 -13.54 3.95
CA THR A 218 15.21 -12.80 5.22
C THR A 218 15.53 -13.65 6.45
N PRO A 219 15.14 -14.92 6.59
CA PRO A 219 15.51 -15.71 7.75
C PRO A 219 17.03 -15.86 7.91
N GLY A 220 17.76 -16.01 6.79
CA GLY A 220 19.23 -16.07 6.81
C GLY A 220 19.86 -14.75 7.27
N VAL A 221 19.32 -13.62 6.81
CA VAL A 221 19.77 -12.28 7.26
C VAL A 221 19.52 -12.10 8.75
N LEU A 222 18.33 -12.48 9.24
CA LEU A 222 18.00 -12.33 10.66
C LEU A 222 18.86 -13.22 11.57
N ARG A 223 19.17 -14.47 11.16
CA ARG A 223 20.09 -15.34 11.91
C ARG A 223 21.51 -14.78 11.96
N ALA A 224 22.01 -14.28 10.82
CA ALA A 224 23.32 -13.64 10.77
C ALA A 224 23.39 -12.39 11.69
N LEU A 225 22.29 -11.65 11.82
CA LEU A 225 22.19 -10.49 12.73
C LEU A 225 22.04 -10.90 14.20
N SER A 226 21.46 -12.07 14.50
CA SER A 226 21.37 -12.63 15.85
C SER A 226 22.66 -13.31 16.32
N GLY A 227 23.62 -13.53 15.42
CA GLY A 227 24.88 -14.20 15.72
C GLY A 227 24.79 -15.74 15.67
N GLU A 228 23.76 -16.27 14.99
CA GLU A 228 23.55 -17.71 14.74
C GLU A 228 23.92 -18.14 13.31
#